data_AF-A0A1A9I5T5-F1
#
_entry.id   AF-A0A1A9I5T5-F1
#
_cell.length_a   1.000
_cell.length_b   1.000
_cell.length_c   1.000
_cell.angle_alpha   90.00
_cell.angle_beta   90.00
_cell.angle_gamma   90.00
#
_symmetry.space_group_name_H-M   'P 1'
#
loop_
_entity.id
_entity.type
_entity.pdbx_description
1 polymer ?
#
loop_
_entity_poly.entity_id
_entity_poly.type
_entity_poly.pdbx_seq_one_letter_code
_entity_poly.pdbx_strand_id
1 'polypeptide(L)'
;MNYKVILLPSAVQDIIEAHEWYEEKTPGLGEKFQSEISKRINIIKQHPDRFPVRKKPYRECPINKYPYLIVYSFDESGKEVIISAVFHTKRNSKKKYKKS
;
A
#
# COMPACT_ATOMS: atom_id res chain seq x y z
N MET A 1 -8.04 -18.74 2.66
CA MET A 1 -8.55 -18.69 1.27
C MET A 1 -7.56 -17.90 0.45
N ASN A 2 -7.30 -18.25 -0.82
CA ASN A 2 -6.25 -17.62 -1.62
C ASN A 2 -6.91 -16.72 -2.68
N TYR A 3 -7.02 -15.41 -2.40
CA TYR A 3 -7.55 -14.48 -3.39
C TYR A 3 -6.50 -14.20 -4.48
N LYS A 4 -6.93 -13.90 -5.69
CA LYS A 4 -6.02 -13.47 -6.76
C LYS A 4 -5.75 -11.98 -6.60
N VAL A 5 -4.47 -11.60 -6.48
CA VAL A 5 -4.08 -10.20 -6.31
C VAL A 5 -3.73 -9.60 -7.67
N ILE A 6 -4.35 -8.47 -7.99
CA ILE A 6 -4.12 -7.68 -9.19
C ILE A 6 -3.56 -6.32 -8.73
N LEU A 7 -2.34 -6.01 -9.15
CA LEU A 7 -1.73 -4.71 -8.91
C LEU A 7 -2.01 -3.82 -10.12
N LEU A 8 -2.64 -2.67 -9.90
CA LEU A 8 -2.76 -1.66 -10.96
C LEU A 8 -1.39 -1.05 -11.25
N PRO A 9 -1.13 -0.60 -12.49
CA PRO A 9 0.13 0.05 -12.87
C PRO A 9 0.47 1.25 -11.97
N SER A 10 -0.53 2.00 -11.52
CA SER A 10 -0.35 3.10 -10.55
C SER A 10 0.24 2.60 -9.22
N ALA A 11 -0.27 1.49 -8.68
CA ALA A 11 0.26 0.89 -7.45
C ALA A 11 1.69 0.37 -7.64
N VAL A 12 1.99 -0.22 -8.80
CA VAL A 12 3.35 -0.67 -9.13
C VAL A 12 4.31 0.51 -9.15
N GLN A 13 3.92 1.61 -9.80
CA GLN A 13 4.73 2.82 -9.86
C GLN A 13 4.94 3.46 -8.48
N ASP A 14 3.91 3.52 -7.63
CA ASP A 14 4.03 3.99 -6.24
C ASP A 14 5.05 3.16 -5.44
N ILE A 15 5.05 1.83 -5.62
CA ILE A 15 5.97 0.93 -4.92
C ILE A 15 7.41 1.14 -5.40
N ILE A 16 7.61 1.28 -6.71
CA ILE A 16 8.93 1.52 -7.30
C ILE A 16 9.48 2.86 -6.83
N GLU A 17 8.69 3.94 -6.92
CA GLU A 17 9.11 5.27 -6.47
C GLU A 17 9.43 5.30 -4.97
N ALA A 18 8.62 4.60 -4.15
CA ALA A 18 8.89 4.48 -2.72
C ALA A 18 10.17 3.66 -2.44
N HIS A 19 10.38 2.57 -3.17
CA HIS A 19 11.56 1.72 -3.04
C HIS A 19 12.83 2.53 -3.36
N GLU A 20 12.89 3.17 -4.53
CA GLU A 20 14.01 4.01 -4.93
C GLU A 20 14.27 5.12 -3.92
N TRP A 21 13.22 5.82 -3.47
CA TRP A 21 13.36 6.88 -2.48
C TRP A 21 13.97 6.38 -1.15
N TYR A 22 13.57 5.21 -0.67
CA TYR A 22 14.14 4.65 0.57
C TYR A 22 15.57 4.12 0.35
N GLU A 23 15.84 3.52 -0.80
CA GLU A 23 17.17 3.00 -1.16
C GLU A 23 18.19 4.13 -1.27
N GLU A 24 17.82 5.24 -1.92
CA GLU A 24 18.64 6.45 -2.02
C GLU A 24 18.91 7.09 -0.66
N LYS A 25 17.97 6.97 0.29
CA LYS A 25 18.15 7.49 1.65
C LYS A 25 19.11 6.63 2.47
N THR A 26 18.95 5.32 2.42
CA THR A 26 19.80 4.39 3.16
C THR A 26 19.79 3.04 2.44
N PRO A 27 20.96 2.51 2.05
CA PRO A 27 21.04 1.20 1.43
C PRO A 27 20.41 0.11 2.30
N GLY A 28 19.60 -0.77 1.70
CA GLY A 28 18.85 -1.85 2.33
C GLY A 28 17.50 -1.41 2.93
N LEU A 29 17.13 -0.13 2.85
CA LEU A 29 15.84 0.36 3.34
C LEU A 29 14.73 0.14 2.31
N GLY A 30 15.05 0.19 1.01
CA GLY A 30 14.16 -0.16 -0.10
C GLY A 30 13.70 -1.62 -0.02
N GLU A 31 14.65 -2.54 0.17
CA GLU A 31 14.35 -3.97 0.36
C GLU A 31 13.44 -4.22 1.59
N LYS A 32 13.70 -3.55 2.71
CA LYS A 32 12.85 -3.64 3.91
C LYS A 32 11.43 -3.16 3.64
N PHE A 33 11.27 -2.09 2.87
CA PHE A 33 9.98 -1.58 2.45
C PHE A 33 9.24 -2.59 1.56
N GLN A 34 9.91 -3.13 0.54
CA GLN A 34 9.34 -4.13 -0.36
C GLN A 34 8.94 -5.42 0.39
N SER A 35 9.75 -5.86 1.35
CA SER A 35 9.42 -7.01 2.21
C SER A 35 8.16 -6.74 3.04
N GLU A 36 8.02 -5.54 3.59
CA GLU A 36 6.84 -5.15 4.37
C GLU A 36 5.57 -5.06 3.51
N ILE A 37 5.66 -4.46 2.31
CA ILE A 37 4.58 -4.45 1.31
C ILE A 37 4.15 -5.88 1.00
N SER A 38 5.11 -6.77 0.69
CA SER A 38 4.83 -8.16 0.32
C SER A 38 4.11 -8.91 1.44
N LYS A 39 4.53 -8.71 2.71
CA LYS A 39 3.84 -9.26 3.88
C LYS A 39 2.41 -8.77 3.98
N ARG A 40 2.16 -7.48 3.76
CA ARG A 40 0.81 -6.90 3.78
C ARG A 40 -0.07 -7.41 2.65
N ILE A 41 0.46 -7.51 1.44
CA ILE A 41 -0.24 -8.12 0.30
C ILE A 41 -0.62 -9.57 0.61
N ASN A 42 0.28 -10.35 1.20
CA ASN A 42 -0.03 -11.73 1.59
C ASN A 42 -1.15 -11.82 2.64
N ILE A 43 -1.19 -10.90 3.60
CA ILE A 43 -2.29 -10.82 4.58
C ILE A 43 -3.60 -10.47 3.89
N ILE A 44 -3.61 -9.47 3.01
CA ILE A 44 -4.79 -9.08 2.23
C ILE A 44 -5.26 -10.26 1.35
N LYS A 45 -4.33 -10.99 0.75
CA LYS A 45 -4.60 -12.17 -0.06
C LYS A 45 -5.31 -13.28 0.73
N GLN A 46 -5.00 -13.43 2.01
CA GLN A 46 -5.58 -14.46 2.87
C GLN A 46 -6.88 -14.00 3.55
N HIS A 47 -6.93 -12.73 3.94
CA HIS A 47 -8.02 -12.09 4.68
C HIS A 47 -8.26 -10.66 4.17
N PRO A 48 -8.89 -10.50 2.99
CA PRO A 48 -9.11 -9.18 2.40
C PRO A 48 -10.16 -8.36 3.15
N ASP A 49 -11.03 -9.01 3.94
CA ASP A 49 -12.04 -8.36 4.78
C ASP A 49 -11.49 -7.78 6.10
N ARG A 50 -10.26 -8.16 6.47
CA ARG A 50 -9.64 -7.85 7.78
C ARG A 50 -9.46 -6.36 8.04
N PHE A 51 -9.27 -5.55 7.00
CA PHE A 51 -9.00 -4.12 7.14
C PHE A 51 -10.28 -3.29 7.01
N PRO A 52 -10.43 -2.21 7.78
CA PRO A 52 -11.65 -1.41 7.77
C PRO A 52 -11.89 -0.76 6.40
N VAL A 53 -13.17 -0.68 6.03
CA VAL A 53 -13.59 0.06 4.84
C VAL A 53 -13.62 1.54 5.17
N ARG A 54 -12.74 2.32 4.56
CA ARG A 54 -12.71 3.77 4.75
C ARG A 54 -13.60 4.50 3.75
N LYS A 55 -13.70 3.99 2.52
CA LYS A 55 -14.58 4.53 1.47
C LYS A 55 -15.06 3.39 0.58
N LYS A 56 -16.26 2.86 0.82
CA LYS A 56 -16.83 1.74 0.02
C LYS A 56 -16.71 2.02 -1.49
N PRO A 57 -16.20 1.09 -2.32
CA PRO A 57 -15.75 -0.29 -2.01
C PRO A 57 -14.27 -0.43 -1.60
N TYR A 58 -13.54 0.67 -1.41
CA TYR A 58 -12.11 0.69 -1.08
C TYR A 58 -11.81 0.55 0.42
N ARG A 59 -10.82 -0.30 0.69
CA ARG A 59 -10.22 -0.57 2.00
C ARG A 59 -8.79 -0.03 2.03
N GLU A 60 -8.36 0.34 3.23
CA GLU A 60 -7.04 0.90 3.47
C GLU A 60 -6.29 0.00 4.45
N CYS A 61 -5.14 -0.51 4.03
CA CYS A 61 -4.22 -1.27 4.87
C CYS A 61 -3.01 -0.40 5.22
N PRO A 62 -2.93 0.17 6.43
CA PRO A 62 -1.77 0.94 6.84
C PRO A 62 -0.56 0.03 7.04
N ILE A 63 0.61 0.51 6.62
CA ILE A 63 1.88 -0.20 6.79
C ILE A 63 2.54 0.31 8.07
N ASN A 64 2.33 -0.28 9.25
CA ASN A 64 2.79 0.30 10.53
C ASN A 64 4.24 0.82 10.59
N LYS A 65 5.18 0.19 9.87
CA LYS A 65 6.60 0.62 9.86
C LYS A 65 6.88 1.85 8.99
N TYR A 66 5.98 2.17 8.07
CA TYR A 66 6.18 3.20 7.06
C TYR A 66 4.94 4.10 6.98
N PRO A 67 5.10 5.40 6.70
CA PRO A 67 3.98 6.31 6.49
C PRO A 67 3.32 6.09 5.12
N TYR A 68 2.91 4.85 4.83
CA TYR A 68 2.31 4.37 3.60
C TYR A 68 1.06 3.55 3.92
N LEU A 69 0.11 3.58 3.00
CA LEU A 69 -1.14 2.85 3.08
C LEU A 69 -1.42 2.17 1.74
N ILE A 70 -1.90 0.94 1.77
CA ILE A 70 -2.29 0.20 0.57
C ILE A 70 -3.79 0.39 0.39
N VAL A 71 -4.19 1.02 -0.70
CA VAL A 71 -5.60 1.13 -1.10
C VAL A 71 -5.94 -0.05 -1.98
N TYR A 72 -6.93 -0.84 -1.55
CA TYR A 72 -7.38 -1.99 -2.33
C TYR A 72 -8.88 -2.17 -2.24
N SER A 73 -9.46 -2.80 -3.25
CA SER A 73 -10.81 -3.34 -3.25
C SER A 73 -10.75 -4.84 -3.44
N PHE A 74 -11.77 -5.57 -3.03
CA PHE A 74 -11.87 -6.99 -3.33
C PHE A 74 -13.29 -7.36 -3.73
N ASP A 75 -13.39 -8.37 -4.57
CA ASP A 75 -14.64 -8.97 -4.99
C ASP A 75 -14.77 -10.36 -4.35
N GLU A 76 -15.82 -10.54 -3.57
CA GLU A 76 -16.08 -11.80 -2.86
C GLU A 76 -16.55 -12.90 -3.82
N SER A 77 -17.26 -12.52 -4.89
CA SER A 77 -17.79 -13.45 -5.90
C SER A 77 -16.68 -14.00 -6.81
N GLY A 78 -15.79 -13.13 -7.28
CA GLY A 78 -14.64 -13.45 -8.13
C GLY A 78 -13.39 -13.91 -7.37
N LYS A 79 -13.35 -13.74 -6.04
CA LYS A 79 -12.17 -13.99 -5.19
C LYS A 79 -10.93 -13.23 -5.68
N GLU A 80 -11.12 -11.98 -6.09
CA GLU A 80 -10.08 -11.12 -6.62
C GLU A 80 -9.87 -9.91 -5.70
N VAL A 81 -8.61 -9.53 -5.51
CA VAL A 81 -8.17 -8.34 -4.76
C VAL A 81 -7.49 -7.43 -5.75
N ILE A 82 -8.00 -6.22 -5.90
CA ILE A 82 -7.44 -5.19 -6.78
C ILE A 82 -6.78 -4.14 -5.90
N ILE A 83 -5.45 -4.07 -5.97
CA ILE A 83 -4.67 -3.02 -5.32
C ILE A 83 -4.62 -1.83 -6.25
N SER A 84 -5.30 -0.76 -5.86
CA SER A 84 -5.45 0.43 -6.70
C SER A 84 -4.25 1.36 -6.63
N ALA A 85 -3.71 1.59 -5.43
CA ALA A 85 -2.60 2.52 -5.20
C ALA A 85 -1.90 2.24 -3.86
N VAL A 86 -0.64 2.67 -3.74
CA VAL A 86 0.11 2.65 -2.48
C VAL A 86 0.40 4.08 -2.05
N PHE A 87 -0.48 4.64 -1.23
CA PHE A 87 -0.49 6.06 -0.93
C PHE A 87 0.41 6.42 0.26
N HIS A 88 1.24 7.44 0.11
CA HIS A 88 2.11 7.92 1.18
C HIS A 88 1.35 8.88 2.12
N THR A 89 0.97 8.41 3.32
CA THR A 89 0.21 9.19 4.32
C THR A 89 0.90 10.48 4.76
N LYS A 90 2.23 10.47 4.95
CA LYS A 90 3.00 11.66 5.35
C LYS A 90 3.31 12.63 4.21
N ARG A 91 3.34 12.20 2.94
CA ARG A 91 3.68 13.09 1.82
C ARG A 91 2.62 14.15 1.57
N ASN A 92 1.39 13.95 2.07
CA ASN A 92 0.35 14.98 2.11
C ASN A 92 0.26 15.76 3.44
N SER A 93 1.33 15.82 4.24
CA SER A 93 1.44 16.68 5.42
C SER A 93 2.33 17.92 5.20
N LYS A 94 2.47 18.40 3.95
CA LYS A 94 3.22 19.65 3.64
C LYS A 94 2.38 20.76 3.00
N LYS A 95 1.06 20.75 3.17
CA LYS A 95 0.21 21.96 3.09
C LYS A 95 -0.40 22.30 4.46
N LYS A 96 0.42 22.37 5.52
CA LYS A 96 -0.10 22.97 6.78
C LYS A 96 0.65 24.19 7.30
N TYR A 97 1.95 24.35 7.07
CA TYR A 97 2.63 25.60 7.43
C TYR A 97 3.72 25.95 6.42
N LYS A 98 3.40 26.84 5.48
CA LYS A 98 4.41 27.72 4.87
C LYS A 98 4.78 28.75 5.95
N LYS A 99 6.00 28.67 6.47
CA LYS A 99 6.73 29.81 7.02
C LYS A 99 8.22 29.51 6.83
N SER A 100 8.81 30.10 5.81
CA SER A 100 9.85 31.10 5.99
C SER A 100 9.94 31.96 4.75
#